data_AF-A0A1S4A809-F1
#
_entry.id   AF-A0A1S4A809-F1
#
_cell.length_a   1.000
_cell.length_b   1.000
_cell.length_c   1.000
_cell.angle_alpha   90.00
_cell.angle_beta   90.00
_cell.angle_gamma   90.00
#
_symmetry.space_group_name_H-M   'P 1'
#
loop_
_entity.id
_entity.type
_entity.pdbx_description
1 polymer ?
#
loop_
_entity_poly.entity_id
_entity_poly.type
_entity_poly.pdbx_seq_one_letter_code
_entity_poly.pdbx_strand_id
1 'polypeptide(L)'
;MATKVFEWEIVNDDGFIYKRRKPQQLPVSSSITSASAAPAQPNPAVAELKRKKRFLLRISEKFKKEIEEWEVWEKAVSDLKAKLDIQQQQSSDPQPQPQPQPQPQLQSSSGLSLVDQLLSQAEAQEDVIRNMSNFCDVAEALCTAAEERVKQSVFDLPIWAHSPRGLIKSLGEE
;
A
#
# COMPACT_ATOMS: atom_id res chain seq x y z
N MET A 1 26.63 37.50 37.73
CA MET A 1 25.65 37.11 36.70
C MET A 1 25.83 35.62 36.44
N ALA A 2 24.84 34.78 36.75
CA ALA A 2 24.96 33.32 36.59
C ALA A 2 24.66 32.93 35.13
N THR A 3 25.67 32.42 34.43
CA THR A 3 25.52 31.87 33.07
C THR A 3 24.77 30.54 33.15
N LYS A 4 23.54 30.51 32.65
CA LYS A 4 22.73 29.30 32.53
C LYS A 4 23.34 28.39 31.47
N VAL A 5 24.08 27.36 31.90
CA VAL A 5 24.61 26.32 31.01
C VAL A 5 23.42 25.48 30.54
N PHE A 6 23.12 25.53 29.24
CA PHE A 6 22.11 24.69 28.62
C PHE A 6 22.75 23.38 28.19
N GLU A 7 22.39 22.29 28.87
CA GLU A 7 22.78 20.93 28.50
C GLU A 7 21.90 20.46 27.32
N TRP A 8 22.52 20.02 26.23
CA TRP A 8 21.82 19.51 25.04
C TRP A 8 21.87 17.99 25.04
N GLU A 9 20.75 17.35 24.70
CA GLU A 9 20.67 15.90 24.52
C GLU A 9 20.42 15.53 23.06
N ILE A 10 20.98 14.40 22.63
CA ILE A 10 20.77 13.83 21.30
C ILE A 10 19.60 12.84 21.41
N VAL A 11 18.61 13.00 20.55
CA VAL A 11 17.39 12.19 20.54
C VAL A 11 17.22 11.57 19.17
N ASN A 12 16.80 10.30 19.16
CA ASN A 12 16.43 9.57 17.96
C ASN A 12 14.92 9.34 17.98
N ASP A 13 14.19 10.03 17.10
CA ASP A 13 12.77 9.80 16.86
C ASP A 13 12.60 9.17 15.47
N ASP A 14 12.19 7.90 15.44
CA ASP A 14 11.91 7.15 14.20
C ASP A 14 13.04 7.20 13.14
N GLY A 15 14.31 7.17 13.58
CA GLY A 15 15.48 7.18 12.70
C GLY A 15 16.04 8.57 12.39
N PHE A 16 15.37 9.64 12.85
CA PHE A 16 15.88 11.00 12.77
C PHE A 16 16.59 11.40 14.06
N ILE A 17 17.88 11.71 13.95
CA ILE A 17 18.73 12.11 15.07
C ILE A 17 18.84 13.63 15.10
N TYR A 18 18.36 14.26 16.19
CA TYR A 18 18.46 15.71 16.37
C TYR A 18 18.86 16.09 17.81
N LYS A 19 19.38 17.32 17.96
CA LYS A 19 19.75 17.90 19.26
C LYS A 19 18.56 18.67 19.83
N ARG A 20 18.12 18.34 21.04
CA ARG A 20 17.12 19.15 21.76
C ARG A 20 17.65 19.63 23.11
N ARG A 21 17.12 20.76 23.59
CA ARG A 21 17.46 21.28 24.92
C ARG A 21 16.90 20.34 25.97
N LYS A 22 17.74 19.89 26.89
CA LYS A 22 17.31 19.07 28.02
C LYS A 22 16.38 19.91 28.90
N PRO A 23 15.13 19.47 29.15
CA PRO A 23 14.26 20.19 30.08
C PRO A 23 14.91 20.14 31.46
N GLN A 24 15.21 21.31 32.04
CA GLN A 24 15.73 21.39 33.40
C GLN A 24 14.66 20.90 34.36
N GLN A 25 14.75 19.63 34.77
CA GLN A 25 14.10 19.19 35.99
C GLN A 25 14.84 19.86 37.14
N LEU A 26 14.19 20.86 37.74
CA LEU A 26 14.60 21.37 39.04
C LEU A 26 14.68 20.16 40.00
N PRO A 27 15.79 19.95 40.73
CA PRO A 27 15.81 18.94 41.75
C PRO A 27 14.81 19.37 42.83
N VAL A 28 13.70 18.65 42.93
CA VAL A 28 12.83 18.72 44.11
C VAL A 28 13.66 18.17 45.25
N SER A 29 14.28 19.07 46.01
CA SER A 29 14.70 18.76 47.37
C SER A 29 13.46 18.33 48.14
N SER A 30 13.54 17.14 48.71
CA SER A 30 12.55 16.52 49.58
C SER A 30 12.11 17.48 50.69
N SER A 31 10.90 18.03 50.59
CA SER A 31 10.16 18.56 51.74
C SER A 31 8.66 18.59 51.43
N ILE A 32 7.98 17.59 51.98
CA ILE A 32 6.57 17.52 52.35
C ILE A 32 5.93 18.91 52.58
N THR A 33 4.89 19.24 51.81
CA THR A 33 3.61 19.80 52.31
C THR A 33 2.58 20.03 51.20
N SER A 34 1.38 19.51 51.47
CA SER A 34 0.06 20.08 51.15
C SER A 34 -0.43 20.18 49.70
N ALA A 35 -1.40 19.30 49.43
CA ALA A 35 -2.37 19.27 48.35
C ALA A 35 -2.80 20.63 47.78
N SER A 36 -2.71 20.75 46.45
CA SER A 36 -3.70 21.46 45.65
C SER A 36 -3.93 20.65 44.38
N ALA A 37 -5.13 20.08 44.26
CA ALA A 37 -5.57 19.27 43.14
C ALA A 37 -5.82 20.17 41.92
N ALA A 38 -4.79 20.39 41.12
CA ALA A 38 -4.94 20.85 39.74
C ALA A 38 -5.21 19.62 38.84
N PRO A 39 -6.13 19.69 37.87
CA PRO A 39 -6.44 18.56 37.00
C PRO A 39 -5.18 18.19 36.22
N ALA A 40 -4.74 16.93 36.38
CA ALA A 40 -3.62 16.36 35.66
C ALA A 40 -3.88 16.51 34.15
N GLN A 41 -3.24 17.51 33.54
CA GLN A 41 -3.23 17.69 32.09
C GLN A 41 -2.74 16.37 31.47
N PRO A 42 -3.56 15.69 30.64
CA PRO A 42 -3.15 14.41 30.07
C PRO A 42 -1.89 14.64 29.25
N ASN A 43 -0.82 13.92 29.60
CA ASN A 43 0.47 14.00 28.93
C ASN A 43 0.25 13.90 27.39
N PRO A 44 0.68 14.90 26.60
CA PRO A 44 0.39 14.97 25.16
C PRO A 44 0.85 13.70 24.41
N ALA A 45 1.92 13.06 24.88
CA ALA A 45 2.42 11.80 24.33
C ALA A 45 1.41 10.65 24.46
N VAL A 46 0.65 10.58 25.56
CA VAL A 46 -0.37 9.53 25.79
C VAL A 46 -1.61 9.76 24.91
N ALA A 47 -1.97 11.02 24.66
CA ALA A 47 -3.07 11.36 23.77
C ALA A 47 -2.76 11.01 22.31
N GLU A 48 -1.51 11.26 21.87
CA GLU A 48 -1.02 10.91 20.54
C GLU A 48 -1.00 9.38 20.34
N LEU A 49 -0.47 8.63 21.31
CA LEU A 49 -0.45 7.17 21.30
C LEU A 49 -1.86 6.57 21.18
N LYS A 50 -2.83 7.13 21.92
CA LYS A 50 -4.25 6.75 21.80
C LYS A 50 -4.81 7.05 20.42
N ARG A 51 -4.44 8.16 19.78
CA ARG A 51 -4.87 8.50 18.42
C ARG A 51 -4.28 7.54 17.38
N LYS A 52 -2.98 7.27 17.47
CA LYS A 52 -2.28 6.29 16.63
C LYS A 52 -2.91 4.90 16.75
N LYS A 53 -3.16 4.43 17.98
CA LYS A 53 -3.82 3.14 18.24
C LYS A 53 -5.20 3.05 17.58
N ARG A 54 -6.04 4.08 17.72
CA ARG A 54 -7.38 4.10 17.09
C ARG A 54 -7.31 4.07 15.56
N PHE A 55 -6.35 4.78 14.99
CA PHE A 55 -6.15 4.80 13.55
C PHE A 55 -5.68 3.43 13.03
N LEU A 56 -4.71 2.81 13.69
CA LEU A 56 -4.23 1.46 13.35
C LEU A 56 -5.34 0.42 13.46
N LEU A 57 -6.17 0.47 14.52
CA LEU A 57 -7.32 -0.43 14.66
C LEU A 57 -8.31 -0.27 13.50
N ARG A 58 -8.61 0.98 13.10
CA ARG A 58 -9.50 1.24 11.96
C ARG A 58 -8.93 0.69 10.65
N ILE A 59 -7.63 0.85 10.42
CA ILE A 59 -6.97 0.28 9.24
C ILE A 59 -7.00 -1.24 9.27
N SER A 60 -6.70 -1.85 10.43
CA SER A 60 -6.76 -3.29 10.61
C SER A 60 -8.17 -3.84 10.35
N GLU A 61 -9.21 -3.17 10.84
CA GLU A 61 -10.60 -3.54 10.56
C GLU A 61 -10.96 -3.44 9.08
N LYS A 62 -10.45 -2.42 8.37
CA LYS A 62 -10.65 -2.28 6.93
C LYS A 62 -10.01 -3.42 6.15
N PHE A 63 -8.72 -3.69 6.39
CA PHE A 63 -8.03 -4.78 5.70
C PHE A 63 -8.64 -6.13 6.04
N LYS A 64 -9.10 -6.33 7.28
CA LYS A 64 -9.79 -7.56 7.65
C LYS A 64 -11.07 -7.77 6.83
N LYS A 65 -11.90 -6.73 6.69
CA LYS A 65 -13.11 -6.81 5.86
C LYS A 65 -12.80 -7.07 4.39
N GLU A 66 -11.79 -6.39 3.87
CA GLU A 66 -11.35 -6.59 2.49
C GLU A 66 -10.90 -8.04 2.28
N ILE A 67 -10.09 -8.60 3.18
CA ILE A 67 -9.70 -10.02 3.13
C ILE A 67 -10.93 -10.95 3.14
N GLU A 68 -11.90 -10.70 4.02
CA GLU A 68 -13.15 -11.50 4.07
C GLU A 68 -13.91 -11.43 2.73
N GLU A 69 -13.94 -10.27 2.06
CA GLU A 69 -14.54 -10.11 0.73
C GLU A 69 -13.74 -10.88 -0.35
N TRP A 70 -12.41 -10.84 -0.31
CA TRP A 70 -11.55 -11.60 -1.22
C TRP A 70 -11.73 -13.12 -1.04
N GLU A 71 -11.85 -13.61 0.19
CA GLU A 71 -12.10 -15.04 0.48
C GLU A 71 -13.47 -15.50 -0.06
N VAL A 72 -14.50 -14.66 0.04
CA VAL A 72 -15.82 -14.96 -0.55
C VAL A 72 -15.73 -15.04 -2.06
N TRP A 73 -14.99 -14.13 -2.70
CA TRP A 73 -14.82 -14.14 -4.15
C TRP A 73 -14.01 -15.36 -4.61
N GLU A 74 -12.93 -15.70 -3.91
CA GLU A 74 -12.12 -16.90 -4.17
C GLU A 74 -12.98 -18.17 -4.10
N LYS A 75 -13.84 -18.27 -3.07
CA LYS A 75 -14.78 -19.38 -2.95
C LYS A 75 -15.76 -19.44 -4.12
N ALA A 76 -16.33 -18.30 -4.53
CA ALA A 76 -17.27 -18.26 -5.65
C ALA A 76 -16.61 -18.68 -6.98
N VAL A 77 -15.38 -18.25 -7.22
CA VAL A 77 -14.59 -18.66 -8.40
C VAL A 77 -14.26 -20.16 -8.33
N SER A 78 -13.89 -20.67 -7.16
CA SER A 78 -13.63 -22.09 -6.94
C SER A 78 -14.87 -22.96 -7.16
N ASP A 79 -16.04 -22.52 -6.69
CA ASP A 79 -17.32 -23.20 -6.89
C ASP A 79 -17.71 -23.23 -8.38
N LEU A 80 -17.49 -22.13 -9.12
CA LEU A 80 -17.72 -22.09 -10.57
C LEU A 80 -16.78 -23.04 -11.32
N LYS A 81 -15.50 -23.08 -10.92
CA LYS A 81 -14.52 -24.02 -11.50
C LYS A 81 -14.93 -25.47 -11.25
N ALA A 82 -15.32 -25.82 -10.03
CA ALA A 82 -15.78 -27.17 -9.70
C ALA A 82 -17.02 -27.57 -10.52
N LYS A 83 -17.96 -26.64 -10.74
CA LYS A 83 -19.14 -26.89 -11.59
C LYS A 83 -18.75 -27.14 -13.05
N LEU A 84 -17.78 -26.39 -13.57
CA LEU A 84 -17.27 -26.58 -14.92
C LEU A 84 -16.59 -27.94 -15.09
N ASP A 85 -15.78 -28.35 -14.13
CA ASP A 85 -15.11 -29.66 -14.14
C ASP A 85 -16.14 -30.81 -14.13
N ILE A 86 -17.21 -30.71 -13.33
CA ILE A 86 -18.31 -31.71 -13.30
C ILE A 86 -19.04 -31.78 -14.65
N GLN A 87 -19.31 -30.63 -15.28
CA GLN A 87 -19.99 -30.58 -16.58
C GLN A 87 -19.13 -31.18 -17.72
N GLN A 88 -17.81 -31.00 -17.63
CA GLN A 88 -16.86 -31.58 -18.57
C GLN A 88 -16.73 -33.10 -18.39
N GLN A 89 -16.87 -33.61 -17.16
CA GLN A 89 -16.82 -35.05 -16.88
C GLN A 89 -18.10 -35.80 -17.31
N GLN A 90 -19.29 -35.18 -17.16
CA GLN A 90 -20.56 -35.76 -17.63
C GLN A 90 -20.69 -35.85 -19.16
N SER A 91 -19.91 -35.07 -19.91
CA SER A 91 -19.87 -35.14 -21.37
C SER A 91 -18.93 -36.23 -21.91
N SER A 92 -18.23 -36.96 -21.02
CA SER A 92 -17.25 -38.00 -21.37
C SER A 92 -17.62 -39.43 -20.92
N ASP A 93 -18.83 -39.69 -20.43
CA ASP A 93 -19.26 -41.05 -20.09
C ASP A 93 -19.76 -41.83 -21.34
N PRO A 94 -19.09 -42.91 -21.78
CA PRO A 94 -19.51 -43.69 -22.94
C PRO A 94 -20.65 -44.65 -22.55
N GLN A 95 -21.87 -44.31 -22.93
CA GLN A 95 -23.01 -45.22 -22.88
C GLN A 95 -22.73 -46.50 -23.71
N PRO A 96 -22.94 -47.73 -23.19
CA PRO A 96 -22.74 -48.94 -23.98
C PRO A 96 -23.93 -49.13 -24.92
N GLN A 97 -23.74 -48.82 -26.21
CA GLN A 97 -24.66 -49.23 -27.28
C GLN A 97 -24.08 -50.43 -28.04
N PRO A 98 -24.91 -51.43 -28.39
CA PRO A 98 -24.50 -52.56 -29.22
C PRO A 98 -24.33 -52.11 -30.68
N GLN A 99 -23.14 -52.34 -31.23
CA GLN A 99 -22.85 -52.23 -32.67
C GLN A 99 -23.09 -53.58 -33.38
N PRO A 100 -23.25 -53.65 -34.72
CA PRO A 100 -22.64 -52.74 -35.71
C PRO A 100 -23.47 -52.39 -36.96
N GLN A 101 -23.31 -51.16 -37.46
CA GLN A 101 -23.25 -50.91 -38.91
C GLN A 101 -22.25 -49.78 -39.22
N PRO A 102 -21.44 -49.91 -40.30
CA PRO A 102 -20.44 -48.92 -40.64
C PRO A 102 -21.09 -47.82 -41.49
N GLN A 103 -21.17 -46.61 -40.94
CA GLN A 103 -21.38 -45.39 -41.73
C GLN A 103 -20.09 -44.57 -41.81
N PRO A 104 -19.86 -43.84 -42.91
CA PRO A 104 -18.60 -43.15 -43.16
C PRO A 104 -18.38 -42.05 -42.15
N GLN A 105 -17.19 -42.06 -41.54
CA GLN A 105 -16.74 -41.08 -40.57
C GLN A 105 -16.70 -39.67 -41.19
N LEU A 106 -17.57 -38.78 -40.71
CA LEU A 106 -17.35 -37.34 -40.72
C LEU A 106 -16.79 -36.95 -39.34
N GLN A 107 -15.53 -37.32 -39.10
CA GLN A 107 -14.76 -36.84 -37.95
C GLN A 107 -14.10 -35.51 -38.33
N SER A 108 -14.84 -34.40 -38.26
CA SER A 108 -14.23 -33.07 -38.46
C SER A 108 -14.83 -31.93 -37.63
N SER A 109 -15.93 -32.13 -36.89
CA SER A 109 -16.57 -31.02 -36.16
C SER A 109 -16.05 -30.83 -34.72
N SER A 110 -15.58 -31.89 -34.05
CA SER A 110 -15.11 -31.79 -32.65
C SER A 110 -13.84 -30.95 -32.48
N GLY A 111 -12.94 -30.95 -33.47
CA GLY A 111 -11.73 -30.14 -33.44
C GLY A 111 -11.98 -28.65 -33.65
N LEU A 112 -12.98 -28.30 -34.48
CA LEU A 112 -13.34 -26.90 -34.74
C LEU A 112 -13.93 -26.22 -33.50
N SER A 113 -14.83 -26.93 -32.79
CA SER A 113 -15.41 -26.44 -31.53
C SER A 113 -14.35 -26.20 -30.43
N LEU A 114 -13.35 -27.08 -30.32
CA LEU A 114 -12.27 -26.90 -29.35
C LEU A 114 -11.38 -25.71 -29.69
N VAL A 115 -11.09 -25.48 -30.97
CA VAL A 115 -10.30 -24.32 -31.43
C VAL A 115 -11.05 -23.02 -31.17
N ASP A 116 -12.36 -22.96 -31.46
CA ASP A 116 -13.18 -21.78 -31.17
C ASP A 116 -13.24 -21.50 -29.66
N GLN A 117 -13.32 -22.55 -28.83
CA GLN A 117 -13.28 -22.40 -27.37
C GLN A 117 -11.93 -21.86 -26.89
N LEU A 118 -10.80 -22.39 -27.39
CA LEU A 118 -9.47 -21.92 -27.04
C LEU A 118 -9.21 -20.49 -27.51
N LEU A 119 -9.74 -20.12 -28.69
CA LEU A 119 -9.67 -18.77 -29.21
C LEU A 119 -10.45 -17.80 -28.30
N SER A 120 -11.69 -18.14 -27.94
CA SER A 120 -12.48 -17.30 -27.04
C SER A 120 -11.83 -17.13 -25.66
N GLN A 121 -11.13 -18.16 -25.15
CA GLN A 121 -10.37 -18.06 -23.92
C GLN A 121 -9.14 -17.16 -24.07
N ALA A 122 -8.42 -17.23 -25.20
CA ALA A 122 -7.27 -16.39 -25.47
C ALA A 122 -7.67 -14.90 -25.60
N GLU A 123 -8.78 -14.61 -26.28
CA GLU A 123 -9.35 -13.26 -26.39
C GLU A 123 -9.75 -12.69 -25.02
N ALA A 124 -10.37 -13.50 -24.16
CA ALA A 124 -10.71 -13.08 -22.80
C ALA A 124 -9.45 -12.79 -21.95
N GLN A 125 -8.39 -13.59 -22.12
CA GLN A 125 -7.11 -13.34 -21.44
C GLN A 125 -6.40 -12.10 -21.98
N GLU A 126 -6.47 -11.84 -23.28
CA GLU A 126 -5.96 -10.61 -23.88
C GLU A 126 -6.61 -9.38 -23.27
N ASP A 127 -7.93 -9.37 -23.11
CA ASP A 127 -8.65 -8.26 -22.50
C ASP A 127 -8.20 -7.99 -21.05
N VAL A 128 -7.96 -9.06 -20.27
CA VAL A 128 -7.44 -8.94 -18.90
C VAL A 128 -6.03 -8.36 -18.90
N ILE A 129 -5.13 -8.88 -19.76
CA ILE A 129 -3.76 -8.40 -19.87
C ILE A 129 -3.73 -6.94 -20.31
N ARG A 130 -4.55 -6.57 -21.30
CA ARG A 130 -4.67 -5.19 -21.78
C ARG A 130 -5.16 -4.26 -20.67
N ASN A 131 -6.13 -4.69 -19.88
CA ASN A 131 -6.62 -3.91 -18.75
C ASN A 131 -5.54 -3.73 -17.66
N MET A 132 -4.80 -4.78 -17.33
CA MET A 132 -3.67 -4.68 -16.39
C MET A 132 -2.57 -3.75 -16.91
N SER A 133 -2.22 -3.82 -18.20
CA SER A 133 -1.27 -2.91 -18.84
C SER A 133 -1.72 -1.46 -18.70
N ASN A 134 -2.99 -1.17 -19.00
CA ASN A 134 -3.54 0.18 -18.86
C ASN A 134 -3.44 0.71 -17.42
N PHE A 135 -3.68 -0.14 -16.41
CA PHE A 135 -3.50 0.26 -15.01
C PHE A 135 -2.03 0.55 -14.67
N CYS A 136 -1.10 -0.23 -15.21
CA CYS A 136 0.33 0.04 -15.06
C CYS A 136 0.71 1.38 -15.72
N ASP A 137 0.24 1.66 -16.93
CA ASP A 137 0.51 2.91 -17.63
C ASP A 137 -0.02 4.12 -16.86
N VAL A 138 -1.23 4.02 -16.29
CA VAL A 138 -1.81 5.07 -15.43
C VAL A 138 -1.00 5.26 -14.15
N ALA A 139 -0.59 4.16 -13.50
CA ALA A 139 0.21 4.22 -12.29
C ALA A 139 1.59 4.85 -12.58
N GLU A 140 2.23 4.49 -13.69
CA GLU A 140 3.50 5.07 -14.11
C GLU A 140 3.35 6.57 -14.37
N ALA A 141 2.32 7.00 -15.12
CA ALA A 141 2.06 8.41 -15.37
C ALA A 141 1.85 9.22 -14.08
N LEU A 142 1.13 8.68 -13.09
CA LEU A 142 0.94 9.32 -11.79
C LEU A 142 2.24 9.42 -11.01
N CYS A 143 3.04 8.35 -10.98
CA CYS A 143 4.34 8.32 -10.32
C CYS A 143 5.31 9.31 -10.95
N THR A 144 5.43 9.33 -12.28
CA THR A 144 6.26 10.28 -13.01
C THR A 144 5.82 11.72 -12.75
N ALA A 145 4.51 12.01 -12.77
CA ALA A 145 4.02 13.36 -12.48
C ALA A 145 4.33 13.80 -11.03
N ALA A 146 4.23 12.87 -10.07
CA ALA A 146 4.59 13.15 -8.68
C ALA A 146 6.10 13.39 -8.53
N GLU A 147 6.93 12.57 -9.16
CA GLU A 147 8.38 12.71 -9.16
C GLU A 147 8.81 14.05 -9.76
N GLU A 148 8.27 14.42 -10.93
CA GLU A 148 8.56 15.69 -11.57
C GLU A 148 8.13 16.87 -10.71
N ARG A 149 6.98 16.80 -10.02
CA ARG A 149 6.58 17.85 -9.07
C ARG A 149 7.60 18.01 -7.94
N VAL A 150 8.12 16.91 -7.40
CA VAL A 150 9.15 16.96 -6.35
C VAL A 150 10.45 17.55 -6.91
N LYS A 151 10.90 17.11 -8.09
CA LYS A 151 12.08 17.67 -8.76
C LYS A 151 11.95 19.17 -8.97
N GLN A 152 10.83 19.64 -9.53
CA GLN A 152 10.59 21.07 -9.73
C GLN A 152 10.67 21.84 -8.41
N SER A 153 10.10 21.32 -7.33
CA SER A 153 10.20 21.97 -6.01
C SER A 153 11.64 22.14 -5.50
N VAL A 154 12.56 21.24 -5.89
CA VAL A 154 13.99 21.33 -5.55
C VAL A 154 14.70 22.32 -6.48
N PHE A 155 14.38 22.33 -7.77
CA PHE A 155 15.00 23.25 -8.72
C PHE A 155 14.52 24.69 -8.59
N ASP A 156 13.29 24.91 -8.13
CA ASP A 156 12.70 26.24 -7.87
C ASP A 156 13.21 26.89 -6.58
N LEU A 157 14.12 26.25 -5.83
CA LEU A 157 14.69 26.85 -4.63
C LEU A 157 15.55 28.08 -5.00
N PRO A 158 15.37 29.23 -4.32
CA PRO A 158 16.09 30.48 -4.64
C PRO A 158 17.62 30.37 -4.58
N ILE A 159 18.12 29.41 -3.80
CA ILE A 159 19.54 29.06 -3.70
C ILE A 159 20.13 28.68 -5.08
N TRP A 160 19.36 28.05 -5.96
CA TRP A 160 19.83 27.65 -7.30
C TRP A 160 19.75 28.77 -8.34
N ALA A 161 18.96 29.82 -8.09
CA ALA A 161 18.83 30.97 -8.99
C ALA A 161 20.07 31.88 -8.98
N HIS A 162 20.93 31.75 -7.98
CA HIS A 162 22.14 32.55 -7.84
C HIS A 162 23.37 31.77 -8.29
N SER A 163 24.31 32.46 -8.96
CA SER A 163 25.64 31.90 -9.20
C SER A 163 26.28 31.48 -7.87
N PRO A 164 26.88 30.28 -7.76
CA PRO A 164 27.46 29.80 -6.51
C PRO A 164 28.43 30.80 -5.86
N ARG A 165 29.16 31.57 -6.68
CA ARG A 165 30.07 32.63 -6.22
C ARG A 165 29.35 33.83 -5.62
N GLY A 166 28.17 34.17 -6.14
CA GLY A 166 27.31 35.23 -5.62
C GLY A 166 26.68 34.87 -4.28
N LEU A 167 26.30 33.60 -4.12
CA LEU A 167 25.76 33.08 -2.85
C LEU A 167 26.80 33.16 -1.72
N ILE A 168 28.04 32.73 -1.99
CA ILE A 168 29.15 32.79 -1.01
C ILE A 168 29.47 34.24 -0.63
N LYS A 169 29.44 35.17 -1.58
CA LYS A 169 29.69 36.59 -1.30
C LYS A 169 28.59 37.19 -0.42
N SER A 170 27.32 36.87 -0.69
CA SER A 170 26.19 37.35 0.11
C SER A 170 26.15 36.77 1.53
N LEU A 171 26.76 35.60 1.76
CA LEU A 171 26.86 34.97 3.09
C LEU A 171 28.10 35.41 3.87
N GLY A 172 29.09 36.00 3.20
CA GLY A 172 30.35 36.44 3.80
C GLY A 172 30.45 37.94 4.08
N GLU A 173 29.46 38.74 3.67
CA GLU A 173 29.33 40.15 4.06
C GLU A 173 28.42 40.23 5.31
N GLU A 174 29.03 40.09 6.50
CA GLU A 174 28.51 40.55 7.79
C GLU A 174 29.43 41.66 8.33
#